data_AF-A0A498L3J8-F1
#
_entry.id   AF-A0A498L3J8-F1
#
_cell.length_a   1.000
_cell.length_b   1.000
_cell.length_c   1.000
_cell.angle_alpha   90.00
_cell.angle_beta   90.00
_cell.angle_gamma   90.00
#
_symmetry.space_group_name_H-M   'P 1'
#
loop_
_entity.id
_entity.type
_entity.pdbx_description
1 polymer ?
#
loop_
_entity_poly.entity_id
_entity_poly.type
_entity_poly.pdbx_seq_one_letter_code
_entity_poly.pdbx_strand_id
1 'polypeptide(L)'
;MVVFRFGVILTPQCSDIEVFVLGSRPEMGHWDPNRAVKMNPSRSVLSTCEPCLWIGDVRLSEPYTDKLWFKFIKRVHGNYIWEGRIQMLPQAVFLLYGLLENGHTVYVHCNAGVGRSTAAVCGLLMYVLGWRLRKVQYYLTARRAAVYIDEEALSSCYVIIGDAKSDLFQHLVMELMSILAFPYTSTTENANLGLAS
;
A
#
# COMPACT_ATOMS: atom_id res chain seq x y z
N MET A 1 -24.61 12.19 4.30
CA MET A 1 -23.74 10.99 4.39
C MET A 1 -22.79 11.01 3.21
N VAL A 2 -21.48 10.97 3.45
CA VAL A 2 -20.44 11.03 2.42
C VAL A 2 -19.69 9.70 2.43
N VAL A 3 -19.36 9.18 1.25
CA VAL A 3 -18.55 7.97 1.11
C VAL A 3 -17.08 8.35 1.14
N PHE A 4 -16.33 7.77 2.07
CA PHE A 4 -14.87 7.84 2.15
C PHE A 4 -14.29 6.51 1.68
N ARG A 5 -13.42 6.55 0.67
CA ARG A 5 -12.72 5.39 0.15
C ARG A 5 -11.33 5.31 0.76
N PHE A 6 -11.02 4.21 1.40
CA PHE A 6 -9.70 3.91 1.95
C PHE A 6 -9.00 2.87 1.09
N GLY A 7 -7.70 3.08 0.85
CA GLY A 7 -6.85 2.16 0.10
C GLY A 7 -5.59 1.83 0.91
N VAL A 8 -5.20 0.56 0.93
CA VAL A 8 -3.92 0.12 1.51
C VAL A 8 -3.28 -0.91 0.60
N ILE A 9 -1.97 -0.77 0.34
CA ILE A 9 -1.21 -1.74 -0.46
C ILE A 9 -0.32 -2.54 0.49
N LEU A 10 -0.44 -3.86 0.50
CA LEU A 10 0.43 -4.74 1.29
C LEU A 10 0.78 -6.01 0.54
N THR A 11 1.87 -6.67 0.93
CA THR A 11 2.18 -8.02 0.45
C THR A 11 1.55 -9.01 1.42
N PRO A 12 0.59 -9.85 0.98
CA PRO A 12 0.04 -10.94 1.78
C PRO A 12 1.13 -11.80 2.39
N GLN A 13 0.98 -12.18 3.65
CA GLN A 13 1.88 -13.14 4.29
C GLN A 13 1.38 -14.58 4.14
N CYS A 14 0.08 -14.72 3.88
CA CYS A 14 -0.66 -15.95 3.70
C CYS A 14 -1.89 -15.66 2.82
N SER A 15 -2.51 -16.71 2.28
CA SER A 15 -3.66 -16.60 1.38
C SER A 15 -4.99 -16.27 2.09
N ASP A 16 -5.08 -16.52 3.39
CA ASP A 16 -6.28 -16.30 4.21
C ASP A 16 -6.27 -14.95 4.96
N ILE A 17 -5.32 -14.07 4.63
CA ILE A 17 -5.23 -12.74 5.24
C ILE A 17 -6.48 -11.90 4.93
N GLU A 18 -7.03 -11.29 5.96
CA GLU A 18 -8.10 -10.30 5.83
C GLU A 18 -7.61 -8.93 6.27
N VAL A 19 -8.05 -7.88 5.58
CA VAL A 19 -7.62 -6.51 5.83
C VAL A 19 -8.83 -5.67 6.18
N PHE A 20 -8.69 -4.79 7.16
CA PHE A 20 -9.77 -3.93 7.66
C PHE A 20 -9.26 -2.51 7.89
N VAL A 21 -10.19 -1.56 7.85
CA VAL A 21 -9.99 -0.18 8.30
C VAL A 21 -10.88 0.09 9.52
N LEU A 22 -10.30 0.72 10.54
CA LEU A 22 -11.01 1.15 11.76
C LEU A 22 -10.54 2.54 12.16
N GLY A 23 -11.34 3.22 12.99
CA GLY A 23 -11.02 4.58 13.37
C GLY A 23 -11.88 5.15 14.49
N SER A 24 -11.72 6.45 14.73
CA SER A 24 -12.42 7.20 15.77
C SER A 24 -13.93 7.31 15.53
N ARG A 25 -14.39 7.12 14.29
CA ARG A 25 -15.80 7.22 13.93
C ARG A 25 -16.58 5.95 14.32
N PRO A 26 -17.82 6.07 14.82
CA PRO A 26 -18.69 4.92 15.10
C PRO A 26 -18.88 3.98 13.90
N GLU A 27 -18.94 4.55 12.69
CA GLU A 27 -19.07 3.82 11.42
C GLU A 27 -17.83 2.98 11.09
N MET A 28 -16.71 3.25 11.78
CA MET A 28 -15.43 2.54 11.66
C MET A 28 -15.12 1.72 12.93
N GLY A 29 -16.14 1.43 13.74
CA GLY A 29 -16.02 0.60 14.93
C GLY A 29 -15.52 1.30 16.19
N HIS A 30 -15.21 2.60 16.15
CA HIS A 30 -14.70 3.35 17.31
C HIS A 30 -13.52 2.65 17.99
N TRP A 31 -12.53 2.27 17.18
CA TRP A 31 -11.35 1.50 17.55
C TRP A 31 -11.57 0.03 17.98
N ASP A 32 -12.79 -0.52 17.87
CA ASP A 32 -13.05 -1.94 18.09
C ASP A 32 -12.75 -2.78 16.82
N PRO A 33 -11.75 -3.69 16.85
CA PRO A 33 -11.42 -4.56 15.71
C PRO A 33 -12.58 -5.42 15.22
N ASN A 34 -13.50 -5.83 16.11
CA ASN A 34 -14.64 -6.67 15.73
C ASN A 34 -15.71 -5.88 14.96
N ARG A 35 -15.65 -4.55 15.00
CA ARG A 35 -16.54 -3.64 14.28
C ARG A 35 -15.80 -2.88 13.16
N ALA A 36 -14.57 -3.27 12.86
CA ALA A 36 -13.78 -2.69 11.78
C ALA A 36 -14.40 -3.00 10.42
N VAL A 37 -14.21 -2.11 9.46
CA VAL A 37 -14.75 -2.24 8.12
C VAL A 37 -13.81 -3.13 7.30
N LYS A 38 -14.31 -4.29 6.86
CA LYS A 38 -13.56 -5.22 6.01
C LYS A 38 -13.28 -4.59 4.64
N MET A 39 -12.05 -4.71 4.18
CA MET A 39 -11.60 -4.24 2.88
C MET A 39 -11.50 -5.40 1.88
N ASN A 40 -11.70 -5.09 0.61
CA ASN A 40 -11.65 -6.05 -0.48
C ASN A 40 -10.33 -5.93 -1.25
N PRO A 41 -9.63 -7.03 -1.52
CA PRO A 41 -8.47 -6.99 -2.41
C PRO A 41 -8.90 -6.65 -3.83
N SER A 42 -8.04 -5.95 -4.56
CA SER A 42 -8.23 -5.60 -5.97
C SER A 42 -7.99 -6.81 -6.89
N ARG A 43 -7.35 -7.86 -6.36
CA ARG A 43 -7.07 -9.12 -7.07
C ARG A 43 -7.86 -10.25 -6.41
N SER A 44 -8.42 -11.13 -7.23
CA SER A 44 -9.17 -12.31 -6.78
C SER A 44 -8.28 -13.38 -6.16
N VAL A 45 -7.03 -13.48 -6.62
CA VAL A 45 -6.02 -14.42 -6.09
C VAL A 45 -4.91 -13.62 -5.43
N LEU A 46 -4.67 -13.91 -4.15
CA LEU A 46 -3.61 -13.28 -3.37
C LEU A 46 -2.29 -14.03 -3.59
N SER A 47 -1.22 -13.28 -3.87
CA SER A 47 0.15 -13.78 -3.95
C SER A 47 0.91 -13.38 -2.70
N THR A 48 1.72 -14.27 -2.13
CA THR A 48 2.60 -13.92 -1.00
C THR A 48 3.89 -13.21 -1.42
N CYS A 49 4.12 -13.10 -2.74
CA CYS A 49 5.32 -12.48 -3.31
C CYS A 49 5.03 -11.10 -3.92
N GLU A 50 3.76 -10.81 -4.26
CA GLU A 50 3.38 -9.57 -4.92
C GLU A 50 2.47 -8.71 -4.02
N PRO A 51 2.65 -7.39 -4.03
CA PRO A 51 1.74 -6.49 -3.35
C PRO A 51 0.35 -6.51 -4.02
N CYS A 52 -0.69 -6.35 -3.21
CA CYS A 52 -2.06 -6.19 -3.66
C CYS A 52 -2.64 -4.88 -3.08
N LEU A 53 -3.64 -4.30 -3.74
CA LEU A 53 -4.35 -3.13 -3.23
C LEU A 53 -5.63 -3.62 -2.55
N TRP A 54 -5.91 -3.18 -1.32
CA TRP A 54 -7.19 -3.38 -0.67
C TRP A 54 -7.95 -2.07 -0.62
N ILE A 55 -9.25 -2.14 -0.88
CA ILE A 55 -10.15 -0.99 -0.91
C ILE A 55 -11.33 -1.23 0.04
N GLY A 56 -11.65 -0.23 0.86
CA GLY A 56 -12.82 -0.22 1.73
C GLY A 56 -13.56 1.12 1.65
N ASP A 57 -14.86 1.07 1.41
CA ASP A 57 -15.72 2.25 1.37
C ASP A 57 -16.48 2.38 2.69
N VAL A 58 -16.37 3.53 3.36
CA VAL A 58 -17.06 3.84 4.61
C VAL A 58 -17.98 5.03 4.40
N ARG A 59 -19.25 4.89 4.79
CA ARG A 59 -20.21 6.01 4.76
C ARG A 59 -20.16 6.75 6.09
N LEU A 60 -19.68 7.99 6.08
CA LEU A 60 -19.62 8.84 7.28
C LEU A 60 -20.83 9.79 7.33
N SER A 61 -21.43 9.87 8.51
CA SER A 61 -22.44 10.87 8.88
C SER A 61 -21.78 12.22 9.25
N GLU A 62 -22.52 13.31 9.15
CA GLU A 62 -22.09 14.61 9.67
C GLU A 62 -21.91 14.56 11.20
N PRO A 63 -21.09 15.44 11.81
CA PRO A 63 -20.30 16.50 11.18
C PRO A 63 -18.96 16.00 10.62
N TYR A 64 -18.56 16.51 9.45
CA TYR A 64 -17.29 16.17 8.78
C TYR A 64 -16.09 17.00 9.27
N THR A 65 -16.35 17.96 10.16
CA THR A 65 -15.35 18.90 10.69
C THR A 65 -14.47 18.27 11.77
N ASP A 66 -14.90 17.16 12.36
CA ASP A 66 -14.12 16.46 13.38
C ASP A 66 -12.91 15.77 12.76
N LYS A 67 -11.78 15.83 13.45
CA LYS A 67 -10.58 15.12 13.02
C LYS A 67 -10.86 13.60 12.98
N LEU A 68 -10.84 13.06 11.76
CA LEU A 68 -10.93 11.63 11.51
C LEU A 68 -9.57 10.97 11.77
N TRP A 69 -9.54 10.02 12.69
CA TRP A 69 -8.37 9.18 12.94
C TRP A 69 -8.70 7.75 12.53
N PHE A 70 -7.78 7.10 11.81
CA PHE A 70 -7.96 5.72 11.37
C PHE A 70 -6.64 4.96 11.35
N LYS A 71 -6.73 3.64 11.27
CA LYS A 71 -5.64 2.70 11.01
C LYS A 71 -6.15 1.54 10.17
N PHE A 72 -5.25 0.83 9.52
CA PHE A 72 -5.56 -0.50 9.02
C PHE A 72 -5.12 -1.56 10.03
N ILE A 73 -5.83 -2.68 10.02
CA ILE A 73 -5.46 -3.89 10.74
C ILE A 73 -5.59 -5.06 9.78
N LYS A 74 -4.85 -6.12 10.06
CA LYS A 74 -5.03 -7.41 9.37
C LYS A 74 -5.48 -8.46 10.36
N ARG A 75 -6.19 -9.47 9.87
CA ARG A 75 -6.49 -10.69 10.60
C ARG A 75 -5.78 -11.84 9.91
N VAL A 76 -4.95 -12.55 10.67
CA VAL A 76 -4.18 -13.72 10.22
C VAL A 76 -4.45 -14.84 11.21
N HIS A 77 -4.94 -15.99 10.74
CA HIS A 77 -5.31 -17.12 11.59
C HIS A 77 -6.23 -16.72 12.77
N GLY A 78 -7.23 -15.87 12.52
CA GLY A 78 -8.17 -15.38 13.52
C GLY A 78 -7.64 -14.30 14.48
N ASN A 79 -6.34 -13.96 14.43
CA ASN A 79 -5.73 -12.97 15.30
C ASN A 79 -5.60 -11.61 14.61
N TYR A 80 -6.01 -10.54 15.28
CA TYR A 80 -5.83 -9.18 14.78
C TYR A 80 -4.40 -8.70 15.03
N ILE A 81 -3.73 -8.31 13.94
CA ILE A 81 -2.42 -7.69 13.95
C ILE A 81 -2.62 -6.23 13.54
N TRP A 82 -2.28 -5.34 14.47
CA TRP A 82 -2.28 -3.92 14.20
C TRP A 82 -1.10 -3.55 13.32
N GLU A 83 -1.31 -2.58 12.42
CA GLU A 83 -0.24 -2.08 11.57
C GLU A 83 0.99 -1.72 12.40
N GLY A 84 2.06 -2.46 12.13
CA GLY A 84 3.40 -2.12 12.58
C GLY A 84 3.92 -0.96 11.72
N ARG A 85 4.83 -0.16 12.30
CA ARG A 85 5.47 0.99 11.61
C ARG A 85 6.04 0.67 10.22
N ILE A 86 6.35 -0.61 9.99
CA ILE A 86 6.99 -1.17 8.81
C ILE A 86 6.01 -1.36 7.64
N GLN A 87 4.77 -1.77 7.92
CA GLN A 87 3.80 -2.20 6.89
C GLN A 87 3.20 -1.02 6.10
N MET A 88 3.32 0.20 6.64
CA MET A 88 2.87 1.45 6.00
C MET A 88 3.97 2.17 5.22
N LEU A 89 5.18 1.63 5.23
CA LEU A 89 6.33 2.26 4.60
C LEU A 89 6.16 2.38 3.07
N PRO A 90 5.76 1.32 2.32
CA PRO A 90 5.48 1.42 0.89
C PRO A 90 4.55 2.57 0.49
N GLN A 91 3.48 2.75 1.25
CA GLN A 91 2.42 3.73 1.01
C GLN A 91 2.94 5.13 1.31
N ALA A 92 3.69 5.29 2.40
CA ALA A 92 4.34 6.55 2.74
C ALA A 92 5.35 6.97 1.66
N VAL A 93 6.11 6.01 1.12
CA VAL A 93 7.08 6.25 0.03
C VAL A 93 6.37 6.62 -1.26
N PHE A 94 5.29 5.92 -1.64
CA PHE A 94 4.52 6.23 -2.84
C PHE A 94 3.93 7.65 -2.80
N LEU A 95 3.31 8.03 -1.68
CA LEU A 95 2.78 9.38 -1.49
C LEU A 95 3.89 10.44 -1.49
N LEU A 96 5.01 10.17 -0.80
CA LEU A 96 6.16 11.07 -0.77
C LEU A 96 6.74 11.29 -2.17
N TYR A 97 6.91 10.23 -2.95
CA TYR A 97 7.38 10.31 -4.32
C TYR A 97 6.41 11.13 -5.19
N GLY A 98 5.10 10.85 -5.12
CA GLY A 98 4.10 11.61 -5.84
C GLY A 98 4.14 13.11 -5.53
N LEU A 99 4.32 13.49 -4.26
CA LEU A 99 4.47 14.91 -3.90
C LEU A 99 5.73 15.54 -4.50
N LEU A 100 6.87 14.84 -4.48
CA LEU A 100 8.12 15.34 -5.03
C LEU A 100 8.05 15.49 -6.56
N GLU A 101 7.47 14.51 -7.26
CA GLU A 101 7.27 14.56 -8.72
C GLU A 101 6.37 15.71 -9.16
N ASN A 102 5.41 16.11 -8.30
CA ASN A 102 4.57 17.28 -8.55
C ASN A 102 5.24 18.62 -8.15
N GLY A 103 6.56 18.61 -7.89
CA GLY A 103 7.34 19.82 -7.63
C GLY A 103 7.20 20.38 -6.21
N HIS A 104 6.59 19.65 -5.28
CA HIS A 104 6.47 20.10 -3.90
C HIS A 104 7.81 19.99 -3.16
N THR A 105 8.12 21.00 -2.34
CA THR A 105 9.12 20.87 -1.28
C THR A 105 8.46 20.24 -0.06
N VAL A 106 8.83 19.00 0.28
CA VAL A 106 8.13 18.20 1.30
C VAL A 106 8.90 18.18 2.62
N TYR A 107 8.25 18.61 3.70
CA TYR A 107 8.77 18.46 5.07
C TYR A 107 8.28 17.15 5.70
N VAL A 108 9.15 16.13 5.71
CA VAL A 108 8.83 14.82 6.29
C VAL A 108 9.21 14.79 7.76
N HIS A 109 8.22 14.66 8.65
CA HIS A 109 8.47 14.64 10.10
C HIS A 109 7.71 13.53 10.83
N CYS A 110 8.18 13.24 12.05
CA CYS A 110 7.43 12.50 13.05
C CYS A 110 7.51 13.30 14.36
N ASN A 111 7.47 12.66 15.53
CA ASN A 111 7.61 13.39 16.80
C ASN A 111 9.04 13.95 16.98
N ALA A 112 10.06 13.10 16.77
CA ALA A 112 11.47 13.46 16.99
C ALA A 112 12.29 13.55 15.69
N GLY A 113 11.72 13.19 14.55
CA GLY A 113 12.48 13.09 13.29
C GLY A 113 13.58 12.02 13.34
N VAL A 114 13.37 10.92 14.08
CA VAL A 114 14.39 9.88 14.32
C VAL A 114 14.04 8.56 13.64
N GLY A 115 12.80 8.07 13.78
CA GLY A 115 12.38 6.74 13.31
C GLY A 115 11.45 6.80 12.08
N ARG A 116 10.13 6.96 12.29
CA ARG A 116 9.11 6.83 11.21
C ARG A 116 9.35 7.71 9.99
N SER A 117 9.67 8.99 10.20
CA SER A 117 9.98 9.92 9.11
C SER A 117 11.25 9.53 8.38
N THR A 118 12.27 9.07 9.12
CA THR A 118 13.51 8.55 8.55
C THR A 118 13.24 7.32 7.71
N ALA A 119 12.40 6.40 8.18
CA ALA A 119 12.04 5.20 7.43
C ALA A 119 11.41 5.55 6.07
N ALA A 120 10.49 6.52 6.02
CA ALA A 120 9.89 6.99 4.76
C ALA A 120 10.95 7.56 3.79
N VAL A 121 11.90 8.35 4.31
CA VAL A 121 13.01 8.88 3.50
C VAL A 121 13.95 7.75 3.03
N CYS A 122 14.30 6.82 3.91
CA CYS A 122 15.09 5.64 3.55
C CYS A 122 14.40 4.82 2.45
N GLY A 123 13.10 4.56 2.60
CA GLY A 123 12.31 3.84 1.62
C GLY A 123 12.27 4.54 0.26
N LEU A 124 12.16 5.88 0.21
CA LEU A 124 12.26 6.63 -1.04
C LEU A 124 13.63 6.42 -1.70
N LEU A 125 14.72 6.60 -0.94
CA LEU A 125 16.08 6.44 -1.45
C LEU A 125 16.35 5.01 -1.94
N MET A 126 15.84 3.99 -1.23
CA MET A 126 16.08 2.59 -1.55
C MET A 126 15.17 2.08 -2.66
N TYR A 127 13.85 2.25 -2.51
CA TYR A 127 12.86 1.61 -3.37
C TYR A 127 12.64 2.36 -4.68
N VAL A 128 12.82 3.69 -4.67
CA VAL A 128 12.58 4.52 -5.86
C VAL A 128 13.89 4.90 -6.53
N LEU A 129 14.87 5.37 -5.75
CA LEU A 129 16.17 5.78 -6.31
C LEU A 129 17.18 4.64 -6.41
N GLY A 130 16.85 3.43 -5.95
CA GLY A 130 17.69 2.23 -6.09
C GLY A 130 18.95 2.25 -5.22
N TRP A 131 19.01 3.04 -4.16
CA TRP A 131 20.21 3.11 -3.33
C TRP A 131 20.33 1.88 -2.43
N ARG A 132 21.55 1.35 -2.31
CA ARG A 132 21.86 0.30 -1.32
C ARG A 132 21.73 0.86 0.10
N LEU A 133 21.25 0.05 1.04
CA LEU A 133 21.09 0.40 2.45
C LEU A 133 22.32 1.10 3.04
N ARG A 134 23.52 0.57 2.78
CA ARG A 134 24.77 1.16 3.26
C ARG A 134 24.99 2.60 2.77
N LYS A 135 24.67 2.90 1.50
CA LYS A 135 24.75 4.26 0.95
C LYS A 135 23.78 5.20 1.66
N VAL A 136 22.55 4.72 1.90
CA VAL A 136 21.52 5.47 2.63
C VAL A 136 21.96 5.78 4.07
N GLN A 137 22.55 4.80 4.76
CA GLN A 137 23.08 4.96 6.11
C GLN A 137 24.08 6.11 6.19
N TYR A 138 25.13 6.09 5.37
CA TYR A 138 26.12 7.18 5.33
C TYR A 138 25.50 8.52 4.97
N TYR A 139 24.63 8.55 3.96
CA TYR A 139 24.06 9.80 3.47
C TYR A 139 23.15 10.51 4.48
N LEU A 140 22.31 9.75 5.19
CA LEU A 140 21.37 10.31 6.17
C LEU A 140 22.06 10.65 7.48
N THR A 141 22.96 9.78 7.97
CA THR A 141 23.71 10.06 9.21
C THR A 141 24.61 11.28 9.07
N ALA A 142 25.16 11.54 7.88
CA ALA A 142 25.91 12.76 7.59
C ALA A 142 25.05 14.05 7.63
N ARG A 143 23.74 13.95 7.36
CA ARG A 143 22.80 15.09 7.42
C ARG A 143 22.15 15.24 8.79
N ARG A 144 21.95 14.13 9.49
CA ARG A 144 21.34 14.09 10.82
C ARG A 144 21.85 12.85 11.55
N ALA A 145 22.86 13.03 12.41
CA ALA A 145 23.47 11.92 13.14
C ALA A 145 22.49 11.18 14.08
N ALA A 146 21.42 11.85 14.53
CA ALA A 146 20.43 11.28 15.44
C ALA A 146 19.40 10.35 14.78
N VAL A 147 19.50 10.09 13.47
CA VAL A 147 18.54 9.20 12.79
C VAL A 147 18.71 7.75 13.21
N TYR A 148 17.59 7.05 13.37
CA TYR A 148 17.54 5.62 13.54
C TYR A 148 17.13 4.96 12.22
N ILE A 149 17.92 4.01 11.74
CA ILE A 149 17.68 3.30 10.49
C ILE A 149 17.28 1.87 10.84
N ASP A 150 16.01 1.57 10.61
CA ASP A 150 15.41 0.27 10.87
C ASP A 150 15.64 -0.66 9.68
N GLU A 151 16.76 -1.40 9.71
CA GLU A 151 17.17 -2.27 8.60
C GLU A 151 16.18 -3.41 8.35
N GLU A 152 15.61 -3.95 9.43
CA GLU A 152 14.62 -5.03 9.35
C GLU A 152 13.35 -4.54 8.66
N ALA A 153 12.89 -3.33 9.01
CA ALA A 153 11.78 -2.69 8.34
C ALA A 153 12.03 -2.45 6.86
N LEU A 154 13.22 -1.96 6.52
CA LEU A 154 13.57 -1.60 5.16
C LEU A 154 13.76 -2.83 4.26
N SER A 155 14.20 -3.95 4.84
CA SER A 155 14.44 -5.21 4.12
C SER A 155 13.17 -6.06 3.97
N SER A 156 12.21 -5.90 4.88
CA SER A 156 10.93 -6.64 4.87
C SER A 156 9.90 -6.06 3.88
N CYS A 157 10.18 -4.90 3.29
CA CYS A 157 9.30 -4.25 2.33
C CYS A 157 9.95 -4.21 0.95
N TYR A 158 9.45 -5.04 0.02
CA TYR A 158 9.77 -4.93 -1.39
C TYR A 158 8.67 -4.14 -2.10
N VAL A 159 9.00 -2.92 -2.53
CA VAL A 159 8.21 -2.19 -3.51
C VAL A 159 9.05 -2.12 -4.77
N ILE A 160 8.60 -2.80 -5.83
CA ILE A 160 9.13 -2.56 -7.17
C ILE A 160 8.41 -1.30 -7.67
N ILE A 161 8.97 -0.12 -7.44
CA ILE A 161 8.60 1.05 -8.25
C ILE A 161 9.45 0.94 -9.51
N GLY A 162 8.81 0.48 -10.58
CA GLY A 162 9.45 0.39 -11.90
C GLY A 162 10.05 1.72 -12.31
N ASP A 163 11.22 1.64 -12.93
CA ASP A 163 12.12 2.70 -13.39
C ASP A 163 11.44 4.07 -13.63
N ALA A 164 11.67 5.00 -12.71
CA ALA A 164 11.12 6.35 -12.67
C ALA A 164 11.81 7.30 -13.66
N LYS A 165 11.88 6.90 -14.94
CA LYS A 165 12.59 7.70 -15.96
C LYS A 165 11.92 7.85 -17.32
N SER A 166 10.67 7.45 -17.49
CA SER A 166 10.00 7.64 -18.78
C SER A 166 8.50 7.88 -18.63
N ASP A 167 7.96 8.66 -19.57
CA ASP A 167 6.53 8.90 -19.82
C ASP A 167 5.69 7.60 -19.94
N LEU A 168 6.36 6.44 -19.95
CA LEU A 168 5.84 5.09 -19.85
C LEU A 168 5.12 4.80 -18.50
N PHE A 169 5.42 5.54 -17.42
CA PHE A 169 4.77 5.32 -16.11
C PHE A 169 3.29 5.73 -16.12
N GLN A 170 2.91 6.73 -16.93
CA GLN A 170 1.50 7.07 -17.17
C GLN A 170 0.78 6.04 -18.04
N HIS A 171 1.49 5.38 -18.98
CA HIS A 171 0.91 4.31 -19.78
C HIS A 171 0.78 3.00 -18.99
N LEU A 172 1.78 2.58 -18.21
CA LEU A 172 1.76 1.27 -17.54
C LEU A 172 0.74 1.19 -16.40
N VAL A 173 0.52 2.27 -15.65
CA VAL A 173 -0.54 2.34 -14.63
C VAL A 173 -1.93 2.41 -15.28
N MET A 174 -2.06 3.05 -16.46
CA MET A 174 -3.31 3.09 -17.23
C MET A 174 -3.59 1.77 -17.99
N GLU A 175 -2.56 1.05 -18.44
CA GLU A 175 -2.66 -0.21 -19.18
C GLU A 175 -2.92 -1.40 -18.23
N LEU A 176 -2.34 -1.40 -17.03
CA LEU A 176 -2.75 -2.32 -15.94
C LEU A 176 -4.18 -2.07 -15.44
N MET A 177 -4.69 -0.84 -15.57
CA MET A 177 -6.09 -0.51 -15.27
C MET A 177 -7.04 -0.82 -16.44
N SER A 178 -6.57 -0.82 -17.69
CA SER A 178 -7.39 -1.17 -18.87
C SER A 178 -7.45 -2.67 -19.15
N ILE A 179 -6.44 -3.47 -18.77
CA ILE A 179 -6.46 -4.94 -18.89
C ILE A 179 -7.44 -5.59 -17.88
N LEU A 180 -7.79 -4.89 -16.79
CA LEU A 180 -8.73 -5.36 -15.77
C LEU A 180 -10.20 -5.00 -16.05
N ALA A 181 -10.50 -4.43 -17.23
CA ALA A 181 -11.84 -4.09 -17.65
C ALA A 181 -12.18 -4.74 -19.00
N PHE A 182 -12.58 -6.03 -19.02
CA PHE A 182 -13.69 -6.57 -19.83
C PHE A 182 -13.96 -8.05 -19.43
N PRO A 183 -15.23 -8.52 -19.43
CA PRO A 183 -15.66 -9.74 -18.77
C PRO A 183 -15.57 -10.98 -19.66
N TYR A 184 -15.45 -12.13 -19.01
CA TYR A 184 -15.62 -13.47 -19.58
C TYR A 184 -16.96 -13.57 -20.33
N THR A 185 -16.94 -13.89 -21.62
CA THR A 185 -18.09 -14.54 -22.29
C THR A 185 -17.62 -15.83 -22.94
N SER A 186 -18.18 -16.91 -22.43
CA SER A 186 -18.13 -18.28 -22.91
C SER A 186 -18.83 -18.46 -24.26
N THR A 187 -18.20 -19.14 -25.21
CA THR A 187 -18.89 -19.95 -26.23
C THR A 187 -18.00 -21.13 -26.67
N THR A 188 -18.33 -22.29 -26.10
CA THR A 188 -18.35 -23.63 -26.72
C THR A 188 -17.54 -23.91 -27.99
N GLU A 189 -16.52 -24.76 -27.88
CA GLU A 189 -16.13 -25.68 -28.96
C GLU A 189 -15.86 -27.08 -28.39
N ASN A 190 -16.84 -27.97 -28.61
CA ASN A 190 -16.68 -29.41 -28.58
C ASN A 190 -17.68 -29.97 -29.60
N ALA A 191 -17.23 -30.19 -30.84
CA ALA A 191 -17.81 -31.17 -31.76
C ALA A 191 -16.96 -31.29 -33.05
N ASN A 192 -16.40 -32.49 -33.22
CA ASN A 192 -16.41 -33.28 -34.45
C ASN A 192 -15.38 -33.04 -35.58
N LEU A 193 -14.61 -34.14 -35.79
CA LEU A 193 -14.40 -34.90 -37.04
C LEU A 193 -13.55 -34.28 -38.15
N GLY A 194 -12.45 -34.97 -38.49
CA GLY A 194 -11.77 -34.78 -39.78
C GLY A 194 -10.38 -35.41 -39.91
N LEU A 195 -10.29 -36.74 -39.85
CA LEU A 195 -9.19 -37.49 -40.49
C LEU A 195 -9.32 -37.36 -42.00
N ALA A 196 -8.30 -36.84 -42.70
CA ALA A 196 -7.94 -37.22 -44.07
C ALA A 196 -6.62 -36.57 -44.51
N SER A 197 -5.54 -37.36 -44.52
CA SER A 197 -4.68 -37.56 -45.70
C SER A 197 -3.85 -38.81 -45.49
#